data_AF-A0A392TNA2-F1
#
_entry.id   AF-A0A392TNA2-F1
#
_cell.length_a   1.000
_cell.length_b   1.000
_cell.length_c   1.000
_cell.angle_alpha   90.00
_cell.angle_beta   90.00
_cell.angle_gamma   90.00
#
_symmetry.space_group_name_H-M   'P 1'
#
loop_
_entity.id
_entity.type
_entity.pdbx_description
1 polymer ?
#
loop_
_entity_poly.entity_id
_entity_poly.type
_entity_poly.pdbx_seq_one_letter_code
_entity_poly.pdbx_strand_id
1 'polypeptide(L)' 'MLKLMNPFLEEIKECQKRDQKLMEKLVSINEGKETDFGVDENGIMRYHGRVCVPDVPELRKMILEEGHRSG' A
#
# COMPACT_ATOMS: atom_id res chain seq x y z
N MET A 1 16.22 6.98 0.74
CA MET A 1 15.17 5.97 0.96
C MET A 1 14.09 6.67 1.76
N LEU A 2 12.84 6.72 1.26
CA LEU A 2 11.73 7.32 2.02
C LEU A 2 11.64 6.62 3.37
N LYS A 3 11.75 7.36 4.46
CA LYS A 3 11.48 6.80 5.79
C LYS A 3 9.98 6.76 5.93
N LEU A 4 9.36 5.70 5.42
CA LEU A 4 7.94 5.43 5.62
C LEU A 4 7.66 5.38 7.13
N MET A 5 7.28 6.53 7.70
CA MET A 5 6.94 6.64 9.11
C MET A 5 5.72 5.75 9.36
N ASN A 6 5.67 5.11 10.52
CA ASN A 6 4.56 4.26 10.95
C ASN A 6 3.15 4.86 10.63
N PRO A 7 2.86 6.16 10.89
CA PRO A 7 1.56 6.75 10.54
C PRO A 7 1.24 6.78 9.03
N PHE A 8 2.22 6.90 8.14
CA PHE A 8 1.97 6.93 6.70
C PHE A 8 1.63 5.53 6.15
N LEU A 9 2.30 4.49 6.66
CA LEU A 9 1.98 3.11 6.29
C LEU A 9 0.60 2.68 6.81
N GLU A 10 0.20 3.14 7.99
CA GLU A 10 -1.15 2.90 8.51
C GLU A 10 -2.22 3.60 7.64
N GLU A 11 -1.98 4.83 7.17
CA GLU A 11 -2.92 5.49 6.26
C GLU A 11 -3.05 4.72 4.93
N ILE A 12 -1.92 4.28 4.34
CA ILE A 12 -1.95 3.45 3.13
C ILE A 12 -2.78 2.19 3.38
N LYS A 13 -2.54 1.48 4.49
CA LYS A 13 -3.26 0.26 4.84
C LYS A 13 -4.76 0.49 4.95
N GLU A 14 -5.19 1.58 5.58
CA GLU A 14 -6.60 1.94 5.68
C GLU A 14 -7.22 2.30 4.31
N CYS A 15 -6.48 2.99 3.45
CA CYS A 15 -6.92 3.25 2.08
C CYS A 15 -6.99 1.96 1.25
N GLN A 16 -6.00 1.05 1.38
CA GLN A 16 -6.01 -0.24 0.69
C GLN A 16 -7.25 -1.05 1.07
N LYS A 17 -7.69 -0.96 2.33
CA LYS A 17 -8.90 -1.64 2.79
C LYS A 17 -10.18 -1.15 2.12
N ARG A 18 -10.19 0.10 1.66
CA ARG A 18 -11.34 0.76 1.03
C ARG A 18 -11.27 0.73 -0.50
N ASP A 19 -10.12 0.38 -1.06
CA ASP A 19 -9.93 0.26 -2.50
C ASP A 19 -10.51 -1.07 -3.00
N GLN A 20 -11.58 -0.98 -3.79
CA GLN A 20 -12.29 -2.15 -4.32
C GLN A 20 -11.38 -3.05 -5.16
N LYS A 21 -10.50 -2.49 -6.00
CA LYS A 21 -9.63 -3.29 -6.87
C LYS A 21 -8.60 -4.05 -6.06
N LEU A 22 -8.05 -3.43 -5.01
CA LEU A 22 -7.13 -4.12 -4.11
C LEU A 22 -7.84 -5.19 -3.29
N MET A 23 -9.11 -4.99 -2.92
CA MET A 23 -9.91 -6.04 -2.28
C MET A 23 -10.19 -7.23 -3.19
N GLU A 24 -10.49 -7.00 -4.47
CA GLU A 24 -10.62 -8.06 -5.48
C GLU A 24 -9.31 -8.84 -5.66
N LYS A 25 -8.16 -8.14 -5.63
CA LYS A 25 -6.84 -8.77 -5.62
C LYS A 25 -6.60 -9.58 -4.35
N LEU A 26 -7.02 -9.10 -3.18
CA LEU A 26 -6.88 -9.82 -1.91
C LEU A 26 -7.63 -11.17 -1.96
N VAL A 27 -8.84 -11.19 -2.51
CA VAL A 27 -9.58 -12.44 -2.73
C VAL A 27 -8.79 -13.37 -3.66
N SER A 28 -8.26 -12.85 -4.76
CA SER A 28 -7.46 -13.63 -5.71
C SER A 28 -6.17 -14.21 -5.09
N ILE A 29 -5.52 -13.46 -4.19
CA ILE A 29 -4.37 -13.92 -3.40
C ILE A 29 -4.78 -15.08 -2.50
N ASN A 30 -5.91 -14.95 -1.78
CA ASN A 30 -6.42 -16.00 -0.89
C ASN A 30 -6.82 -17.28 -1.63
N GLU A 31 -7.25 -17.15 -2.90
CA GLU A 31 -7.52 -18.28 -3.79
C GLU A 31 -6.25 -18.87 -4.45
N GLY A 32 -5.07 -18.28 -4.23
CA GLY A 32 -3.81 -18.69 -4.84
C GLY A 32 -3.69 -18.38 -6.33
N LYS A 33 -4.50 -17.45 -6.85
CA LYS A 33 -4.53 -17.05 -8.28
C LYS A 33 -3.58 -15.89 -8.59
N GLU A 34 -3.06 -15.21 -7.58
CA GLU A 34 -2.12 -14.11 -7.70
C GLU A 34 -0.78 -14.46 -7.06
N THR A 35 0.30 -14.39 -7.84
CA THR A 35 1.68 -14.65 -7.37
C THR A 35 2.51 -13.38 -7.24
N ASP A 36 2.12 -12.31 -7.94
CA ASP A 36 2.86 -11.06 -7.96
C ASP A 36 2.48 -10.16 -6.79
N PHE A 37 1.28 -10.36 -6.25
CA PHE A 37 0.77 -9.67 -5.07
C PHE A 37 0.92 -10.53 -3.81
N GLY A 38 1.19 -9.87 -2.69
CA GLY A 38 1.18 -10.48 -1.37
C GLY A 38 0.80 -9.47 -0.29
N VAL A 39 0.50 -9.96 0.90
CA VAL A 39 0.27 -9.14 2.09
C VAL A 39 1.43 -9.38 3.06
N ASP A 40 2.05 -8.31 3.55
CA ASP A 40 3.15 -8.42 4.52
C ASP A 40 2.67 -8.63 5.95
N GLU A 41 3.61 -8.77 6.89
CA GLU A 41 3.33 -8.96 8.32
C GLU A 41 2.54 -7.81 8.96
N ASN A 42 2.55 -6.61 8.36
CA ASN A 42 1.82 -5.46 8.84
C ASN A 42 0.40 -5.38 8.23
N GLY A 43 0.04 -6.33 7.37
CA GLY A 43 -1.24 -6.34 6.66
C GLY A 43 -1.27 -5.40 5.45
N ILE A 44 -0.11 -5.02 4.91
CA ILE A 44 -0.01 -4.12 3.76
C ILE A 44 0.15 -4.93 2.48
N MET A 45 -0.71 -4.65 1.50
CA MET A 45 -0.60 -5.25 0.17
C MET A 45 0.62 -4.70 -0.58
N ARG A 46 1.39 -5.62 -1.18
CA ARG A 46 2.60 -5.35 -1.96
C ARG A 46 2.55 -6.06 -3.29
N TYR A 47 3.05 -5.39 -4.33
CA TYR A 47 3.30 -5.93 -5.65
C TYR A 47 4.81 -6.08 -5.86
N HIS A 48 5.30 -7.31 -6.03
CA HIS A 48 6.74 -7.63 -6.06
C HIS A 48 7.55 -6.93 -4.96
N GLY A 49 7.05 -6.95 -3.72
CA GLY A 49 7.68 -6.34 -2.54
C GLY A 49 7.49 -4.82 -2.40
N ARG A 50 6.91 -4.15 -3.39
CA ARG A 50 6.62 -2.70 -3.35
C ARG A 50 5.24 -2.44 -2.81
N VAL A 51 5.09 -1.44 -1.94
CA VAL A 51 3.80 -1.06 -1.36
C VAL A 51 2.83 -0.63 -2.46
N CYS A 52 1.64 -1.24 -2.48
CA CYS A 52 0.55 -0.79 -3.35
C CYS A 52 -0.06 0.49 -2.76
N VAL A 53 0.10 1.63 -3.44
CA VAL A 53 -0.51 2.88 -2.98
C VAL A 53 -1.81 3.10 -3.75
N PRO A 54 -2.98 3.14 -3.09
CA PRO A 54 -4.25 3.52 -3.71
C PRO A 54 -4.18 4.91 -4.34
N ASP A 55 -4.93 5.11 -5.42
CA ASP A 55 -4.94 6.40 -6.12
C ASP A 55 -5.88 7.42 -5.44
N VAL A 56 -5.46 7.93 -4.28
CA VAL A 56 -6.19 8.95 -3.52
C VAL A 56 -5.34 10.22 -3.39
N PRO A 57 -5.94 11.42 -3.59
CA PRO A 57 -5.20 12.70 -3.55
C PRO A 57 -4.40 12.92 -2.27
N GLU A 58 -4.93 12.47 -1.13
CA GLU A 58 -4.32 12.63 0.19
C GLU A 58 -3.02 11.84 0.30
N LEU A 59 -3.00 10.59 -0.17
CA LEU A 59 -1.77 9.76 -0.18
C LEU A 59 -0.72 10.34 -1.14
N ARG A 60 -1.13 10.86 -2.30
CA ARG A 60 -0.20 11.53 -3.23
C ARG A 60 0.50 12.71 -2.54
N LYS A 61 -0.26 13.53 -1.81
CA LYS A 61 0.30 14.65 -1.04
C LYS A 61 1.28 14.16 0.03
N MET A 62 0.90 13.15 0.79
CA MET A 62 1.77 12.58 1.84
C MET A 62 3.07 12.01 1.26
N ILE A 63 3.04 11.34 0.10
CA ILE A 63 4.24 10.84 -0.59
C ILE A 63 5.19 11.98 -0.97
N LEU A 64 4.65 13.07 -1.51
CA LEU A 64 5.44 14.25 -1.88
C LEU A 64 6.08 14.91 -0.65
N GLU A 65 5.31 15.04 0.44
CA GLU A 65 5.82 15.58 1.71
C GLU A 65 6.92 14.70 2.32
N GLU A 66 6.72 13.38 2.34
CA GLU A 66 7.72 12.44 2.85
C GLU A 66 8.99 12.44 2.00
N GLY A 67 8.85 12.57 0.67
CA GLY A 67 9.97 12.75 -0.25
C GLY A 67 10.79 14.00 0.03
N HIS A 68 10.13 15.10 0.35
CA HIS A 68 10.80 16.34 0.72
C HIS A 68 11.55 16.23 2.06
N ARG A 69 11.00 15.50 3.05
CA ARG A 69 11.61 15.29 4.37
C ARG A 69 12.78 14.30 4.36
N SER A 70 12.79 13.38 3.41
CA SER A 70 13.81 12.34 3.28
C SER A 70 15.04 12.78 2.46
N GLY A 71 15.06 14.03 1.98
CA GLY A 71 16.16 14.66 1.25
C GLY A 71 17.23 15.27 2.15
#